data_AF-A0A448SQL4-F1
#
_entry.id   AF-A0A448SQL4-F1
#
_cell.length_a   1.000
_cell.length_b   1.000
_cell.length_c   1.000
_cell.angle_alpha   90.00
_cell.angle_beta   90.00
_cell.angle_gamma   90.00
#
_symmetry.space_group_name_H-M   'P 1'
#
loop_
_entity.id
_entity.type
_entity.pdbx_description
1 polymer ?
#
loop_
_entity_poly.entity_id
_entity_poly.type
_entity_poly.pdbx_seq_one_letter_code
_entity_poly.pdbx_strand_id
1 'polypeptide(L)'
;MAFYEHQEEFAGYKVVAWEPGKPLENLHNTAYRITVDYEDTVEFSEKLRQYLSDPAAAQTRALVVGQWNAEAFESDSSDAASALIAGAASLPHLHALFFGDITMEECEISWLHNVDVSPLMNAYPALTHFTVRGGMAWRFLNSAQLN
;
A
#
# COMPACT_ATOMS: atom_id res chain seq x y z
N MET A 1 -0.73 -12.38 15.87
CA MET A 1 0.68 -12.52 15.50
C MET A 1 1.25 -11.12 15.45
N ALA A 2 2.24 -10.79 16.28
CA ALA A 2 2.92 -9.51 16.21
C ALA A 2 3.93 -9.54 15.05
N PHE A 3 4.07 -8.43 14.33
CA PHE A 3 4.97 -8.34 13.20
C PHE A 3 6.09 -7.34 13.51
N TYR A 4 7.32 -7.84 13.56
CA TYR A 4 8.50 -7.06 13.99
C TYR A 4 9.33 -6.53 12.83
N GLU A 5 9.10 -7.08 11.63
CA GLU A 5 9.85 -6.73 10.44
C GLU A 5 8.90 -6.44 9.28
N HIS A 6 9.41 -5.58 8.40
CA HIS A 6 8.84 -5.31 7.09
C HIS A 6 8.98 -6.53 6.18
N GLN A 7 8.07 -6.68 5.22
CA GLN A 7 8.24 -7.73 4.22
C GLN A 7 9.42 -7.41 3.31
N GLU A 8 10.27 -8.41 3.05
CA GLU A 8 11.35 -8.34 2.07
C GLU A 8 10.92 -8.83 0.68
N GLU A 9 9.87 -9.64 0.62
CA GLU A 9 9.28 -10.15 -0.62
C GLU A 9 7.75 -10.10 -0.56
N PHE A 10 7.11 -9.81 -1.69
CA PHE A 10 5.66 -9.79 -1.84
C PHE A 10 5.25 -10.23 -3.24
N ALA A 11 4.40 -11.25 -3.35
CA ALA A 11 3.90 -11.78 -4.63
C ALA A 11 5.02 -12.14 -5.65
N GLY A 12 6.20 -12.55 -5.17
CA GLY A 12 7.37 -12.86 -6.00
C GLY A 12 8.22 -11.64 -6.40
N TYR A 13 7.93 -10.47 -5.85
CA TYR A 13 8.68 -9.24 -6.02
C TYR A 13 9.54 -8.95 -4.79
N LYS A 14 10.75 -8.44 -4.99
CA LYS A 14 11.58 -7.89 -3.92
C LYS A 14 10.99 -6.57 -3.44
N VAL A 15 10.73 -6.45 -2.15
CA VAL A 15 10.23 -5.22 -1.56
C VAL A 15 11.39 -4.25 -1.33
N VAL A 16 11.22 -3.00 -1.77
CA VAL A 16 12.22 -1.94 -1.66
C VAL A 16 11.54 -0.66 -1.19
N ALA A 17 12.06 -0.01 -0.15
CA ALA A 17 11.56 1.31 0.25
C ALA A 17 11.81 2.34 -0.86
N TRP A 18 10.79 3.11 -1.20
CA TRP A 18 10.89 4.17 -2.19
C TRP A 18 10.80 5.54 -1.52
N GLU A 19 11.68 6.45 -1.94
CA GLU A 19 11.68 7.83 -1.48
C GLU A 19 11.40 8.82 -2.62
N PRO A 20 10.70 9.93 -2.32
CA PRO A 20 10.50 11.04 -3.24
C PRO A 20 11.77 11.45 -3.99
N GLY A 21 11.66 11.62 -5.31
CA GLY A 21 12.76 12.00 -6.19
C GLY A 21 13.70 10.87 -6.60
N LYS A 22 13.49 9.63 -6.13
CA LYS A 22 14.19 8.45 -6.65
C LYS A 22 13.46 7.91 -7.90
N PRO A 23 14.19 7.55 -8.97
CA PRO A 23 13.59 6.98 -10.16
C PRO A 23 13.02 5.58 -9.87
N LEU A 24 12.01 5.18 -10.63
CA LEU A 24 11.46 3.83 -10.57
C LEU A 24 12.25 2.88 -11.47
N GLU A 25 12.88 1.87 -10.88
CA GLU A 25 13.76 0.93 -11.57
C GLU A 25 13.36 -0.52 -11.29
N ASN A 26 13.61 -1.39 -12.26
CA ASN A 26 13.42 -2.84 -12.12
C ASN A 26 11.98 -3.25 -11.69
N LEU A 27 10.95 -2.50 -12.10
CA LEU A 27 9.53 -2.76 -11.76
C LEU A 27 8.99 -4.15 -12.17
N HIS A 28 9.75 -4.92 -12.96
CA HIS A 28 9.43 -6.30 -13.29
C HIS A 28 9.71 -7.29 -12.15
N ASN A 29 10.57 -6.94 -11.19
CA ASN A 29 10.90 -7.75 -10.01
C ASN A 29 10.93 -6.96 -8.68
N THR A 30 10.67 -5.65 -8.72
CA THR A 30 10.58 -4.78 -7.52
C THR A 30 9.13 -4.46 -7.17
N ALA A 31 8.81 -4.57 -5.89
CA ALA A 31 7.62 -3.98 -5.27
C ALA A 31 8.06 -2.80 -4.40
N TYR A 32 7.77 -1.57 -4.83
CA TYR A 32 8.13 -0.43 -4.01
C TYR A 32 7.21 -0.30 -2.80
N ARG A 33 7.79 -0.04 -1.63
CA ARG A 33 7.07 0.34 -0.42
C ARG A 33 7.09 1.86 -0.28
N ILE A 34 5.89 2.45 -0.20
CA ILE A 34 5.73 3.87 0.13
C ILE A 34 5.30 3.94 1.60
N THR A 35 6.08 4.66 2.41
CA THR A 35 5.84 4.83 3.84
C THR A 35 6.01 6.31 4.23
N VAL A 36 5.34 6.70 5.30
CA VAL A 36 5.48 8.00 5.97
C VAL A 36 6.03 7.73 7.35
N ASP A 37 7.22 8.25 7.61
CA ASP A 37 7.91 8.17 8.89
C ASP A 37 7.67 9.45 9.70
N TYR A 38 7.96 9.40 11.01
CA TYR A 38 7.82 10.57 11.90
C TYR A 38 8.66 11.79 11.50
N GLU A 39 9.74 11.58 10.74
CA GLU A 39 10.63 12.64 10.27
C GLU A 39 10.19 13.22 8.91
N ASP A 40 9.20 12.60 8.26
CA ASP A 40 8.70 13.09 6.98
C ASP A 40 7.90 14.38 7.17
N THR A 41 8.12 15.30 6.22
CA THR A 41 7.37 16.56 6.15
C THR A 41 6.22 16.50 5.14
N VAL A 42 6.04 15.35 4.49
CA VAL A 42 5.06 15.13 3.41
C VAL A 42 4.14 13.97 3.77
N GLU A 43 2.87 14.13 3.44
CA GLU A 43 1.87 13.09 3.64
C GLU A 43 2.00 11.96 2.62
N PHE A 44 1.39 10.81 2.93
CA PHE A 44 1.35 9.66 2.04
C PHE A 44 0.77 10.01 0.67
N SER A 45 -0.29 10.82 0.64
CA SER A 45 -0.96 11.26 -0.59
C SER A 45 0.00 12.02 -1.52
N GLU A 46 0.92 12.81 -0.95
CA GLU A 46 1.94 13.54 -1.68
C GLU A 46 3.04 12.60 -2.19
N LYS A 47 3.57 11.71 -1.33
CA LYS A 47 4.55 10.70 -1.75
C LYS A 47 4.00 9.84 -2.89
N LEU A 48 2.76 9.38 -2.77
CA LEU A 48 2.09 8.62 -3.81
C LEU A 48 1.94 9.45 -5.09
N ARG A 49 1.53 10.72 -5.01
CA ARG A 49 1.41 11.57 -6.20
C ARG A 49 2.75 11.72 -6.92
N GLN A 50 3.84 11.88 -6.18
CA GLN A 50 5.19 11.95 -6.75
C GLN A 50 5.59 10.63 -7.41
N TYR A 51 5.32 9.49 -6.76
CA TYR A 51 5.52 8.17 -7.36
C TYR A 51 4.77 8.04 -8.70
N LEU A 52 3.49 8.41 -8.72
CA LEU A 52 2.63 8.32 -9.90
C LEU A 52 2.98 9.32 -11.01
N SER A 53 3.77 10.34 -10.71
CA SER A 53 4.24 11.32 -11.70
C SER A 53 5.41 10.81 -12.54
N ASP A 54 6.09 9.75 -12.09
CA ASP A 54 7.14 9.10 -12.87
C ASP A 54 6.50 8.36 -14.07
N PRO A 55 6.96 8.61 -15.32
CA PRO A 55 6.46 7.90 -16.51
C PRO A 55 6.54 6.37 -16.40
N ALA A 56 7.48 5.84 -15.62
CA ALA A 56 7.62 4.41 -15.38
C ALA A 56 6.55 3.85 -14.42
N ALA A 57 5.81 4.68 -13.68
CA ALA A 57 4.79 4.24 -12.73
C ALA A 57 3.75 3.31 -13.37
N ALA A 58 3.41 3.53 -14.63
CA ALA A 58 2.48 2.68 -15.37
C ALA A 58 2.94 1.21 -15.47
N GLN A 59 4.24 0.96 -15.38
CA GLN A 59 4.84 -0.38 -15.41
C GLN A 59 4.86 -1.07 -14.03
N THR A 60 4.41 -0.40 -12.97
CA THR A 60 4.33 -0.96 -11.63
C THR A 60 3.42 -2.17 -11.62
N ARG A 61 3.95 -3.29 -11.15
CA ARG A 61 3.26 -4.58 -11.06
C ARG A 61 2.85 -4.94 -9.65
N ALA A 62 3.67 -4.55 -8.68
CA ALA A 62 3.46 -4.74 -7.27
C ALA A 62 3.74 -3.45 -6.50
N LEU A 63 2.88 -3.13 -5.53
CA LEU A 63 3.02 -1.96 -4.66
C LEU A 63 2.76 -2.37 -3.21
N VAL A 64 3.56 -1.82 -2.30
CA VAL A 64 3.41 -1.98 -0.86
C VAL A 64 3.12 -0.61 -0.24
N VAL A 65 2.10 -0.55 0.60
CA VAL A 65 1.74 0.63 1.38
C VAL A 65 2.17 0.34 2.80
N GLY A 66 3.16 1.08 3.28
CA GLY A 66 3.63 1.05 4.66
C GLY A 66 2.77 1.95 5.55
N GLN A 67 3.41 2.61 6.52
CA GLN A 67 2.74 3.59 7.38
C GLN A 67 2.26 4.77 6.53
N TRP A 68 0.99 5.16 6.68
CA TRP A 68 0.39 6.24 5.88
C TRP A 68 0.29 7.57 6.62
N ASN A 69 0.40 7.56 7.94
CA ASN A 69 0.43 8.74 8.77
C ASN A 69 1.48 8.54 9.88
N ALA A 70 2.36 9.52 10.07
CA ALA A 70 3.28 9.58 11.21
C ALA A 70 2.50 9.53 12.54
N GLU A 71 1.36 10.22 12.60
CA GLU A 71 0.43 10.22 13.74
C GLU A 71 -0.70 9.21 13.49
N ALA A 72 -0.35 7.94 13.23
CA ALA A 72 -1.26 6.84 12.91
C ALA A 72 -2.41 6.62 13.95
N PHE A 73 -2.35 7.30 15.09
CA PHE A 73 -3.36 7.29 16.15
C PHE A 73 -4.54 8.25 15.90
N GLU A 74 -4.40 9.25 15.02
CA GLU A 74 -5.43 10.28 14.78
C GLU A 74 -6.21 10.10 13.46
N SER A 75 -5.69 9.31 12.52
CA SER A 75 -6.31 9.11 11.20
C SER A 75 -6.44 7.64 10.83
N ASP A 76 -7.61 7.26 10.33
CA ASP A 76 -7.84 5.93 9.77
C ASP A 76 -7.17 5.77 8.39
N SER A 77 -7.33 4.59 7.78
CA SER A 77 -6.72 4.29 6.48
C SER A 77 -7.44 4.93 5.27
N SER A 78 -8.45 5.78 5.47
CA SER A 78 -9.30 6.32 4.40
C SER A 78 -8.53 7.19 3.42
N ASP A 79 -7.62 8.03 3.90
CA ASP A 79 -6.88 8.96 3.04
C ASP A 79 -5.92 8.20 2.12
N ALA A 80 -5.22 7.20 2.66
CA ALA A 80 -4.36 6.32 1.87
C ALA A 80 -5.15 5.52 0.83
N ALA A 81 -6.28 4.94 1.23
CA ALA A 81 -7.15 4.20 0.31
C ALA A 81 -7.72 5.13 -0.78
N SER A 82 -8.19 6.32 -0.43
CA SER A 82 -8.74 7.31 -1.36
C SER A 82 -7.69 7.80 -2.35
N ALA A 83 -6.46 8.05 -1.90
CA ALA A 83 -5.35 8.46 -2.75
C ALA A 83 -4.98 7.37 -3.77
N LEU A 84 -4.98 6.10 -3.36
CA LEU A 84 -4.76 4.96 -4.26
C LEU A 84 -5.86 4.84 -5.31
N ILE A 85 -7.13 4.94 -4.91
CA ILE A 85 -8.27 4.89 -5.83
C ILE A 85 -8.18 6.03 -6.85
N ALA A 86 -7.89 7.26 -6.40
CA ALA A 86 -7.73 8.42 -7.28
C ALA A 86 -6.55 8.25 -8.26
N GLY A 87 -5.48 7.58 -7.83
CA GLY A 87 -4.29 7.30 -8.63
C GLY A 87 -4.37 6.05 -9.51
N ALA A 88 -5.45 5.27 -9.45
CA ALA A 88 -5.49 3.93 -10.03
C ALA A 88 -5.25 3.89 -11.54
N ALA A 89 -5.71 4.92 -12.27
CA ALA A 89 -5.49 5.05 -13.71
C ALA A 89 -4.01 5.12 -14.12
N SER A 90 -3.13 5.57 -13.21
CA SER A 90 -1.69 5.64 -13.43
C SER A 90 -0.97 4.32 -13.16
N LEU A 91 -1.67 3.31 -12.63
CA LEU A 91 -1.13 1.98 -12.31
C LEU A 91 -1.91 0.85 -13.04
N PRO A 92 -2.06 0.89 -14.38
CA PRO A 92 -2.91 -0.03 -15.13
C PRO A 92 -2.44 -1.50 -15.08
N HIS A 93 -1.17 -1.74 -14.73
CA HIS A 93 -0.57 -3.07 -14.66
C HIS A 93 -0.41 -3.61 -13.23
N LEU A 94 -0.92 -2.88 -12.24
CA LEU A 94 -0.85 -3.30 -10.85
C LEU A 94 -1.69 -4.56 -10.64
N HIS A 95 -1.02 -5.66 -10.31
CA HIS A 95 -1.68 -6.93 -10.04
C HIS A 95 -1.47 -7.42 -8.61
N ALA A 96 -0.51 -6.85 -7.88
CA ALA A 96 -0.26 -7.12 -6.47
C ALA A 96 -0.26 -5.84 -5.63
N LEU A 97 -1.08 -5.78 -4.59
CA LEU A 97 -1.13 -4.67 -3.65
C LEU A 97 -1.10 -5.20 -2.21
N PHE A 98 -0.11 -4.76 -1.46
CA PHE A 98 -0.03 -4.96 -0.02
C PHE A 98 -0.43 -3.65 0.65
N PHE A 99 -1.50 -3.65 1.43
CA PHE A 99 -1.97 -2.49 2.17
C PHE A 99 -1.70 -2.64 3.68
N GLY A 100 -0.85 -1.77 4.24
CA GLY A 100 -0.54 -1.72 5.66
C GLY A 100 0.59 -2.65 6.11
N ASP A 101 1.72 -2.67 5.38
CA ASP A 101 2.97 -3.27 5.87
C ASP A 101 3.55 -2.39 6.98
N ILE A 102 2.90 -2.44 8.15
CA ILE A 102 3.23 -1.65 9.34
C ILE A 102 3.64 -2.62 10.44
N THR A 103 4.80 -2.37 11.03
CA THR A 103 5.40 -3.14 12.13
C THR A 103 4.90 -2.67 13.50
N MET A 104 5.09 -3.51 14.51
CA MET A 104 4.74 -3.17 15.90
C MET A 104 5.56 -2.02 16.46
N GLU A 105 6.78 -1.79 15.96
CA GLU A 105 7.61 -0.65 16.38
C GLU A 105 7.08 0.68 15.82
N GLU A 106 6.44 0.63 14.65
CA GLU A 106 5.84 1.79 13.98
C GLU A 106 4.46 2.15 14.56
N CYS A 107 3.64 1.15 14.89
CA CYS A 107 2.33 1.38 15.49
C CYS A 107 1.86 0.14 16.29
N GLU A 108 1.33 0.36 17.50
CA GLU A 108 0.64 -0.71 18.22
C GLU A 108 -0.63 -1.14 17.44
N ILE A 109 -0.73 -2.44 17.11
CA ILE A 109 -1.80 -3.01 16.26
C ILE A 109 -3.22 -2.64 16.73
N SER A 110 -3.42 -2.35 18.02
CA SER A 110 -4.70 -1.94 18.61
C SER A 110 -5.23 -0.58 18.14
N TRP A 111 -4.40 0.22 17.46
CA TRP A 111 -4.75 1.57 17.01
C TRP A 111 -4.92 1.69 15.49
N LEU A 112 -4.59 0.64 14.74
CA LEU A 112 -4.81 0.63 13.30
C LEU A 112 -6.31 0.50 13.00
N HIS A 113 -6.94 1.60 12.57
CA HIS A 113 -8.33 1.59 12.14
C HIS A 113 -8.37 1.42 10.62
N ASN A 114 -8.42 0.17 10.17
CA ASN A 114 -8.63 -0.12 8.75
C ASN A 114 -10.10 0.09 8.39
N VAL A 115 -10.35 0.91 7.39
CA VAL A 115 -11.68 1.09 6.78
C VAL A 115 -11.94 -0.03 5.77
N ASP A 116 -13.16 -0.09 5.24
CA ASP A 116 -13.48 -1.03 4.16
C ASP A 116 -12.63 -0.72 2.91
N VAL A 117 -11.62 -1.55 2.69
CA VAL A 117 -10.68 -1.45 1.56
C VAL A 117 -11.15 -2.23 0.32
N SER A 118 -12.34 -2.84 0.35
CA SER A 118 -12.95 -3.50 -0.81
C SER A 118 -12.99 -2.61 -2.08
N PRO A 119 -13.20 -1.28 -2.00
CA PRO A 119 -13.15 -0.40 -3.17
C PRO A 119 -11.81 -0.42 -3.92
N LEU A 120 -10.68 -0.73 -3.25
CA LEU A 120 -9.38 -0.85 -3.91
C LEU A 120 -9.38 -1.98 -4.94
N MET A 121 -10.05 -3.09 -4.65
CA MET A 121 -10.15 -4.21 -5.60
C MET A 121 -10.91 -3.82 -6.87
N ASN A 122 -11.88 -2.90 -6.76
CA ASN A 122 -12.62 -2.39 -7.92
C ASN A 122 -11.83 -1.34 -8.71
N ALA A 123 -10.91 -0.63 -8.05
CA ALA A 123 -10.11 0.43 -8.67
C ALA A 123 -8.98 -0.13 -9.57
N TYR A 124 -8.51 -1.35 -9.30
CA TYR A 124 -7.40 -1.98 -10.03
C TYR A 124 -7.88 -3.24 -10.79
N PRO A 125 -8.22 -3.13 -12.09
CA PRO A 125 -8.79 -4.24 -12.85
C PRO A 125 -7.87 -5.46 -13.02
N ALA A 126 -6.55 -5.25 -12.96
CA ALA A 126 -5.55 -6.32 -13.07
C ALA A 126 -5.19 -6.97 -11.72
N LEU A 127 -5.79 -6.52 -10.62
CA LEU A 127 -5.45 -6.97 -9.26
C LEU A 127 -5.85 -8.43 -9.05
N THR A 128 -4.85 -9.26 -8.72
CA THR A 128 -5.00 -10.69 -8.44
C THR A 128 -4.49 -11.08 -7.06
N HIS A 129 -3.57 -10.28 -6.50
CA HIS A 129 -2.98 -10.49 -5.18
C HIS A 129 -3.25 -9.26 -4.32
N PHE A 130 -4.17 -9.37 -3.36
CA PHE A 130 -4.45 -8.30 -2.43
C PHE A 130 -4.22 -8.80 -1.00
N THR A 131 -3.32 -8.13 -0.28
CA THR A 131 -2.99 -8.43 1.11
C THR A 131 -3.23 -7.18 1.93
N VAL A 132 -3.84 -7.34 3.11
CA VAL A 132 -4.06 -6.26 4.06
C VAL A 132 -3.48 -6.71 5.40
N ARG A 133 -2.70 -5.84 6.03
CA ARG A 133 -2.15 -6.03 7.38
C ARG A 133 -2.43 -4.75 8.19
N GLY A 134 -2.72 -4.94 9.46
CA GLY A 134 -3.18 -3.87 10.35
C GLY A 134 -4.66 -3.95 10.71
N GLY A 135 -5.00 -3.53 11.93
CA GLY A 135 -6.36 -3.25 12.40
C GLY A 135 -7.29 -4.38 12.79
N MET A 136 -8.21 -4.06 13.70
CA MET A 136 -9.25 -4.96 14.21
C MET A 136 -10.50 -4.96 13.30
N ALA A 137 -10.37 -5.37 12.04
CA ALA A 137 -11.54 -5.62 11.19
C ALA A 137 -11.17 -6.50 9.99
N TRP A 138 -11.09 -7.81 10.23
CA TRP A 138 -10.86 -8.80 9.18
C TRP A 138 -12.21 -9.16 8.55
N ARG A 139 -12.41 -8.86 7.27
CA ARG A 139 -13.47 -9.49 6.46
C ARG A 139 -12.87 -10.08 5.20
N PHE A 140 -12.73 -11.40 5.17
CA PHE A 140 -12.44 -12.13 3.94
C PHE A 140 -13.68 -12.05 3.03
N LEU A 141 -13.58 -11.34 1.91
CA LEU A 141 -14.47 -11.56 0.78
C LEU A 141 -13.79 -12.55 -0.16
N ASN A 142 -14.06 -13.82 0.06
CA ASN A 142 -13.77 -14.84 -0.93
C ASN A 142 -14.75 -14.63 -2.10
N SER A 143 -14.24 -14.27 -3.27
CA SER A 143 -15.00 -14.24 -4.53
C SER A 143 -15.27 -15.67 -5.01
N ALA A 144 -16.04 -16.41 -4.21
CA ALA A 144 -16.52 -17.74 -4.55
C ALA A 144 -17.87 -18.03 -3.88
N GLN A 145 -18.81 -17.08 -3.90
CA GLN A 145 -20.24 -17.38 -3.82
C GLN A 145 -21.04 -16.34 -4.64
N LEU A 146 -21.01 -16.52 -5.96
CA LEU A 146 -22.22 -16.30 -6.76
C LEU A 146 -22.89 -17.68 -6.87
N ASN A 147 -23.97 -17.85 -6.10
CA ASN A 147 -25.10 -18.73 -6.40
C ASN A 147 -26.30 -18.25 -5.57
#